data_AF-A0A2E6C3Z3-F1
#
_entry.id   AF-A0A2E6C3Z3-F1
#
_cell.length_a   1.000
_cell.length_b   1.000
_cell.length_c   1.000
_cell.angle_alpha   90.00
_cell.angle_beta   90.00
_cell.angle_gamma   90.00
#
_symmetry.space_group_name_H-M   'P 1'
#
loop_
_entity.id
_entity.type
_entity.pdbx_description
1 polymer ?
#
loop_
_entity_poly.entity_id
_entity_poly.type
_entity_poly.pdbx_seq_one_letter_code
_entity_poly.pdbx_strand_id
1 'polypeptide(L)'
;MEFSSIGAEDSLEEAKSRLIGNDLLVVWGQEKIIGVLTEAHLEKQGNCGQVCELDILVDPDPVKASMWRPKYVVVTEDGEPVLVSHGP
;
A
#
# COMPACT_ATOMS: atom_id res chain seq x y z
N MET A 1 -11.89 0.55 1.94
CA MET A 1 -11.16 -0.72 2.12
C MET A 1 -10.59 -0.69 3.52
N GLU A 2 -10.67 -1.81 4.23
CA GLU A 2 -9.98 -1.98 5.51
C GLU A 2 -8.49 -2.24 5.22
N PHE A 3 -7.61 -1.52 5.90
CA PHE A 3 -6.18 -1.63 5.68
C PHE A 3 -5.41 -1.56 7.00
N SER A 4 -4.20 -2.09 6.98
CA SER A 4 -3.20 -1.89 8.03
C SER A 4 -1.87 -1.44 7.43
N SER A 5 -0.84 -1.25 8.23
CA SER A 5 0.49 -0.81 7.78
C SER A 5 1.56 -1.88 8.05
N ILE A 6 2.59 -1.89 7.20
CA ILE A 6 3.75 -2.78 7.35
C ILE A 6 5.01 -2.11 6.81
N GLY A 7 6.18 -2.44 7.35
CA GLY A 7 7.46 -1.96 6.86
C GLY A 7 7.92 -2.69 5.60
N ALA A 8 8.67 -1.99 4.75
CA ALA A 8 9.24 -2.53 3.53
C ALA A 8 10.24 -3.66 3.79
N GLU A 9 10.92 -3.63 4.93
CA GLU A 9 11.91 -4.63 5.34
C GLU A 9 11.29 -5.85 6.03
N ASP A 10 10.00 -5.80 6.36
CA ASP A 10 9.29 -6.91 7.01
C ASP A 10 9.13 -8.11 6.07
N SER A 11 8.96 -9.28 6.68
CA SER A 11 8.76 -10.55 5.97
C SER A 11 7.33 -10.69 5.44
N LEU A 12 7.17 -11.50 4.40
CA LEU A 12 5.86 -11.84 3.85
C LEU A 12 5.01 -12.70 4.80
N GLU A 13 5.63 -13.38 5.76
CA GLU A 13 4.92 -14.10 6.81
C GLU A 13 4.21 -13.15 7.78
N GLU A 14 4.88 -12.07 8.18
CA GLU A 14 4.27 -10.99 8.98
C GLU A 14 3.15 -10.31 8.20
N ALA A 15 3.39 -10.01 6.91
CA ALA A 15 2.38 -9.43 6.03
C ALA A 15 1.13 -10.32 5.93
N LYS A 16 1.33 -11.64 5.78
CA LYS A 16 0.24 -12.60 5.72
C LYS A 16 -0.59 -12.61 7.00
N SER A 17 0.05 -12.53 8.17
CA SER A 17 -0.64 -12.46 9.46
C SER A 17 -1.49 -11.18 9.57
N ARG A 18 -0.95 -10.02 9.17
CA ARG A 18 -1.67 -8.74 9.23
C ARG A 18 -2.79 -8.61 8.20
N LEU A 19 -2.68 -9.27 7.06
CA LEU A 19 -3.74 -9.33 6.05
C LEU A 19 -4.96 -10.13 6.53
N ILE A 20 -4.86 -10.93 7.59
CA ILE A 20 -6.02 -11.64 8.15
C ILE A 20 -7.00 -10.60 8.71
N GLY A 21 -8.09 -10.35 7.99
CA GLY A 21 -9.10 -9.36 8.34
C GLY A 21 -8.86 -7.94 7.80
N ASN A 22 -7.91 -7.76 6.88
CA ASN A 22 -7.71 -6.51 6.14
C ASN A 22 -7.72 -6.78 4.63
N ASP A 23 -8.20 -5.84 3.83
CA ASP A 23 -8.19 -5.96 2.37
C ASP A 23 -6.76 -5.81 1.80
N LEU A 24 -5.94 -4.97 2.45
CA LEU A 24 -4.58 -4.64 2.02
C LEU A 24 -3.70 -4.12 3.16
N LEU A 25 -2.40 -4.03 2.90
CA LEU A 25 -1.43 -3.37 3.76
C LEU A 25 -0.77 -2.20 3.03
N VAL A 26 -0.65 -1.06 3.70
CA VAL A 26 0.17 0.07 3.24
C VAL A 26 1.63 -0.21 3.59
N VAL A 27 2.51 -0.17 2.60
CA VAL A 27 3.92 -0.48 2.76
C VAL A 27 4.74 0.79 2.96
N TRP A 28 5.41 0.86 4.09
CA TRP A 28 6.27 1.95 4.50
C TRP A 28 7.73 1.67 4.18
N GLY A 29 8.34 2.53 3.36
CA GLY A 29 9.79 2.66 3.31
C GLY A 29 10.32 3.41 4.53
N GLN A 30 11.61 3.76 4.52
CA GLN A 30 12.26 4.43 5.67
C GLN A 30 11.59 5.76 6.08
N GLU A 31 11.06 6.53 5.12
CA GLU A 31 10.50 7.87 5.38
C GLU A 31 9.16 8.13 4.69
N LYS A 32 8.68 7.21 3.86
CA LYS A 32 7.48 7.43 3.05
C LYS A 32 6.78 6.12 2.69
N ILE A 33 5.50 6.24 2.37
CA ILE A 33 4.74 5.17 1.74
C ILE A 33 5.31 4.91 0.35
N ILE A 34 5.60 3.65 0.06
CA ILE A 34 6.20 3.23 -1.22
C ILE A 34 5.24 2.39 -2.07
N GLY A 35 4.26 1.75 -1.45
CA GLY A 35 3.38 0.81 -2.14
C GLY A 35 2.26 0.29 -1.26
N VAL A 36 1.47 -0.62 -1.81
CA VAL A 36 0.46 -1.39 -1.09
C VAL A 36 0.64 -2.88 -1.35
N LEU A 37 0.24 -3.74 -0.42
CA LEU A 37 0.38 -5.18 -0.51
C LEU A 37 -0.97 -5.84 -0.29
N THR A 38 -1.31 -6.80 -1.15
CA THR A 38 -2.55 -7.58 -1.08
C THR A 38 -2.21 -9.07 -1.04
N GLU A 39 -3.18 -9.93 -0.77
CA GLU A 39 -2.97 -11.39 -0.73
C GLU A 39 -2.28 -11.94 -2.00
N ALA A 40 -2.61 -11.38 -3.18
CA ALA A 40 -2.01 -11.77 -4.45
C ALA A 40 -0.48 -11.54 -4.53
N HIS A 41 0.07 -10.69 -3.67
CA HIS A 41 1.50 -10.39 -3.63
C HIS A 41 2.28 -11.34 -2.70
N LEU A 42 1.60 -12.05 -1.81
CA LEU A 42 2.21 -12.94 -0.82
C LEU A 42 2.82 -14.21 -1.41
N GLU A 43 2.44 -14.58 -2.64
CA GLU A 43 3.00 -15.74 -3.34
C GLU A 43 4.38 -15.48 -3.96
N LYS A 44 4.83 -14.23 -3.95
CA LYS A 44 6.16 -13.83 -4.48
C LYS A 44 7.27 -14.10 -3.45
N GLN A 45 8.52 -14.01 -3.88
CA GLN A 45 9.70 -14.12 -3.00
C GLN A 45 10.33 -12.75 -2.75
N GLY A 46 10.81 -12.51 -1.53
CA GLY A 46 11.46 -11.26 -1.11
C GLY A 46 10.88 -10.71 0.19
N ASN A 47 11.09 -9.41 0.42
CA ASN A 47 10.44 -8.66 1.50
C ASN A 47 9.22 -7.86 0.99
N CYS A 48 8.47 -7.25 1.91
CA CYS A 48 7.25 -6.50 1.58
C CYS A 48 7.51 -5.37 0.57
N GLY A 49 8.63 -4.65 0.70
CA GLY A 49 8.99 -3.55 -0.21
C GLY A 49 9.29 -4.01 -1.63
N GLN A 50 9.86 -5.21 -1.79
CA GLN A 50 10.18 -5.77 -3.10
C GLN A 50 8.96 -6.28 -3.86
N VAL A 51 7.95 -6.78 -3.15
CA VAL A 51 6.80 -7.45 -3.79
C VAL A 51 5.55 -6.58 -3.90
N CYS A 52 5.51 -5.45 -3.18
CA CYS A 52 4.35 -4.57 -3.14
C CYS A 52 3.98 -3.98 -4.51
N GLU A 53 2.71 -3.59 -4.62
CA GLU A 53 2.20 -2.81 -5.75
C GLU A 53 2.70 -1.37 -5.62
N LEU A 54 3.38 -0.91 -6.67
CA LEU A 54 3.97 0.43 -6.76
C LEU A 54 3.10 1.38 -7.59
N ASP A 55 2.07 0.86 -8.26
CA ASP A 55 1.09 1.65 -9.00
C ASP A 55 0.10 2.35 -8.07
N ILE A 56 0.65 3.25 -7.26
CA ILE A 56 -0.06 4.01 -6.24
C ILE A 56 0.23 5.50 -6.36
N LEU A 57 -0.70 6.32 -5.87
CA LEU A 57 -0.45 7.73 -5.59
C LEU A 57 -0.79 8.05 -4.15
N VAL A 58 0.10 8.80 -3.50
CA VAL A 58 -0.07 9.28 -2.11
C VAL A 58 -0.40 10.77 -2.17
N ASP A 59 -1.52 11.15 -1.58
CA ASP A 59 -2.09 12.51 -1.59
C ASP A 59 -2.07 13.20 -2.97
N PRO A 60 -2.51 12.53 -4.06
CA PRO A 60 -2.56 13.19 -5.36
C PRO A 60 -3.66 14.24 -5.40
N ASP A 61 -3.43 15.32 -6.12
CA ASP A 61 -4.50 16.20 -6.57
C ASP A 61 -5.44 15.45 -7.55
N PRO A 62 -6.74 15.80 -7.62
CA PRO A 62 -7.73 15.08 -8.43
C PRO A 62 -7.39 15.02 -9.92
N VAL A 63 -6.70 16.04 -10.43
CA VAL A 63 -6.30 16.13 -11.84
C VAL A 63 -5.22 15.09 -12.13
N LYS A 64 -4.19 15.00 -11.29
CA LYS A 64 -3.14 13.99 -11.40
C LYS A 64 -3.69 12.58 -11.26
N ALA A 65 -4.56 12.34 -10.29
CA ALA A 65 -5.21 11.04 -10.11
C ALA A 65 -6.00 10.61 -11.36
N SER A 66 -6.77 11.54 -11.95
CA SER A 66 -7.55 11.28 -13.17
C SER A 66 -6.68 11.04 -14.41
N MET A 67 -5.54 11.72 -14.49
CA MET A 67 -4.60 11.58 -15.62
C MET A 67 -3.82 10.28 -15.55
N TRP A 68 -3.33 9.90 -14.37
CA TRP A 68 -2.43 8.76 -14.21
C TRP A 68 -3.17 7.45 -13.98
N ARG A 69 -4.42 7.52 -13.48
CA ARG A 69 -5.27 6.35 -13.19
C ARG A 69 -4.52 5.26 -12.42
N PRO A 70 -3.95 5.57 -11.25
CA PRO A 70 -3.22 4.58 -10.46
C PRO A 70 -4.16 3.46 -10.05
N LYS A 71 -3.63 2.27 -9.74
CA LYS A 71 -4.47 1.22 -9.15
C LYS A 71 -5.01 1.60 -7.79
N TYR A 72 -4.20 2.29 -6.99
CA TYR A 72 -4.59 2.72 -5.64
C TYR A 72 -4.26 4.19 -5.38
N VAL A 73 -5.11 4.83 -4.58
CA VAL A 73 -4.89 6.15 -4.03
C VAL A 73 -4.87 6.04 -2.51
N VAL A 74 -3.81 6.56 -1.90
CA VAL A 74 -3.61 6.63 -0.46
C VAL A 74 -3.73 8.09 -0.03
N VAL A 75 -4.55 8.36 0.98
CA VAL A 75 -4.68 9.69 1.59
C VAL A 75 -4.09 9.63 2.99
N THR A 76 -3.28 10.62 3.33
CA THR A 76 -2.66 10.75 4.66
C THR A 76 -3.21 11.93 5.44
N GLU A 77 -3.21 11.80 6.78
CA GLU A 77 -3.47 12.88 7.72
C GLU A 77 -2.31 12.89 8.72
N ASP A 78 -1.66 14.05 8.90
CA ASP A 78 -0.43 14.20 9.68
C ASP A 78 0.70 13.21 9.31
N GLY A 79 0.73 12.79 8.04
CA GLY A 79 1.71 11.85 7.50
C GLY A 79 1.32 10.37 7.62
N GLU A 80 0.28 10.04 8.37
CA GLU A 80 -0.19 8.66 8.55
C GLU A 80 -1.30 8.33 7.54
N PRO A 81 -1.32 7.12 6.93
CA PRO A 81 -2.37 6.73 6.00
C PRO A 81 -3.70 6.59 6.76
N VAL A 82 -4.72 7.33 6.32
CA VAL A 82 -6.07 7.28 6.89
C VAL A 82 -7.10 6.67 5.94
N LEU A 83 -6.81 6.66 4.63
CA LEU A 83 -7.70 6.10 3.63
C LEU A 83 -6.91 5.46 2.49
N VAL A 84 -7.36 4.28 2.07
CA VAL A 84 -6.92 3.64 0.83
C VAL A 84 -8.14 3.32 -0.03
N SER A 85 -8.08 3.71 -1.29
CA SER A 85 -9.13 3.52 -2.29
C SER A 85 -8.54 3.04 -3.62
N HIS A 86 -9.38 2.43 -4.46
CA HIS A 86 -9.00 2.16 -5.83
C HIS A 86 -8.96 3.48 -6.60
N GLY A 87 -8.07 3.58 -7.58
CA GLY A 87 -8.05 4.75 -8.45
C GLY A 87 -9.29 4.87 -9.35
N PRO A 88 -9.45 6.04 -9.99
CA PRO A 88 -10.61 6.40 -10.80
C PRO A 88 -10.70 5.66 -12.16
#